data_AF-T1B1Q3-F1
#
_entry.id   AF-T1B1Q3-F1
#
_cell.length_a   1.000
_cell.length_b   1.000
_cell.length_c   1.000
_cell.angle_alpha   90.00
_cell.angle_beta   90.00
_cell.angle_gamma   90.00
#
_symmetry.space_group_name_H-M   'P 1'
#
loop_
_entity.id
_entity.type
_entity.pdbx_description
1 polymer ?
#
loop_
_entity_poly.entity_id
_entity_poly.type
_entity_poly.pdbx_seq_one_letter_code
_entity_poly.pdbx_strand_id
1 'polypeptide(L)' 'METGNLSVWLDGKMMNYNEAKVPILTHSLQYGSGIFEGIRAYKTNSGAAVFRLKDHVKRFLRNSQDIL' A
#
# COMPACT_ATOMS: atom_id res chain seq x y z
N MET A 1 -9.78 -17.61 0.04
CA MET A 1 -9.07 -17.00 1.18
C MET A 1 -10.11 -16.29 2.03
N GLU A 2 -10.18 -16.58 3.32
CA GLU A 2 -10.99 -15.75 4.23
C GLU A 2 -10.33 -14.37 4.37
N THR A 3 -10.96 -13.36 3.77
CA THR A 3 -10.51 -11.95 3.84
C THR A 3 -11.00 -11.23 5.09
N GLY A 4 -11.82 -11.89 5.92
CA GLY A 4 -12.51 -11.28 7.08
C GLY A 4 -11.59 -10.73 8.17
N ASN A 5 -10.34 -11.17 8.24
CA ASN A 5 -9.36 -10.70 9.22
C ASN A 5 -8.30 -9.75 8.62
N LEU A 6 -8.42 -9.37 7.35
CA LEU A 6 -7.47 -8.45 6.72
C LEU A 6 -7.83 -7.00 7.05
N SER A 7 -6.89 -6.28 7.67
CA SER A 7 -6.99 -4.84 7.88
C SER A 7 -6.24 -4.07 6.81
N VAL A 8 -6.84 -2.98 6.32
CA VAL A 8 -6.27 -2.08 5.32
C VAL A 8 -6.17 -0.68 5.93
N TRP A 9 -5.07 0.01 5.65
CA TRP A 9 -4.94 1.44 5.92
C TRP A 9 -5.38 2.23 4.68
N LEU A 10 -6.41 3.05 4.81
CA LEU A 10 -6.93 3.91 3.74
C LEU A 10 -7.13 5.32 4.29
N ASP A 11 -6.45 6.29 3.70
CA ASP A 11 -6.54 7.73 4.01
C ASP A 11 -6.51 8.06 5.52
N GLY A 12 -5.49 7.53 6.22
CA GLY A 12 -5.28 7.82 7.64
C GLY A 12 -6.01 6.89 8.61
N LYS A 13 -6.83 5.95 8.13
CA LYS A 13 -7.66 5.08 8.99
C LYS A 13 -7.40 3.60 8.72
N MET A 14 -7.36 2.81 9.79
CA MET A 14 -7.41 1.35 9.71
C MET A 14 -8.87 0.90 9.59
N MET A 15 -9.16 0.02 8.64
CA MET A 15 -10.50 -0.54 8.40
C MET A 15 -10.44 -1.98 7.91
N ASN A 16 -11.57 -2.66 7.80
CA ASN A 16 -11.61 -4.01 7.25
C ASN A 16 -11.41 -3.97 5.73
N TYR A 17 -10.78 -5.00 5.18
CA TYR A 17 -10.55 -5.13 3.74
C TYR A 17 -11.82 -4.94 2.90
N ASN A 18 -12.96 -5.49 3.36
CA ASN A 18 -14.23 -5.39 2.64
C ASN A 18 -14.82 -3.97 2.60
N GLU A 19 -14.32 -3.07 3.45
CA GLU A 19 -14.73 -1.65 3.54
C GLU A 19 -13.82 -0.74 2.72
N ALA A 20 -12.56 -1.16 2.47
CA ALA A 20 -11.58 -0.40 1.70
C ALA A 20 -11.94 -0.41 0.20
N LYS A 21 -12.69 0.61 -0.24
CA LYS A 21 -13.20 0.75 -1.62
C LYS A 21 -12.81 2.09 -2.23
N VAL A 22 -12.63 2.10 -3.54
CA VAL A 22 -12.48 3.31 -4.37
C VAL A 22 -13.53 3.31 -5.49
N PRO A 23 -13.94 4.48 -6.02
CA PRO A 23 -14.88 4.55 -7.14
C PRO A 23 -14.31 3.87 -8.39
N ILE A 24 -15.17 3.20 -9.16
CA ILE A 24 -14.75 2.57 -10.42
C ILE A 24 -14.25 3.59 -11.45
N LEU A 25 -14.72 4.83 -11.37
CA LEU A 25 -14.29 5.94 -12.23
C LEU A 25 -12.99 6.61 -11.75
N THR A 26 -12.30 6.05 -10.75
CA THR A 26 -11.04 6.63 -10.28
C THR A 26 -10.00 6.66 -11.40
N HIS A 27 -9.30 7.79 -11.50
CA HIS A 27 -8.34 8.04 -12.58
C HIS A 27 -7.20 7.01 -12.60
N SER A 28 -6.77 6.53 -11.43
CA SER A 28 -5.73 5.49 -11.33
C SER A 28 -6.14 4.16 -11.97
N LEU A 29 -7.44 3.84 -11.97
CA LEU A 29 -7.98 2.65 -12.61
C LEU A 29 -8.21 2.88 -14.11
N GLN A 30 -8.75 4.05 -14.48
CA GLN A 30 -9.11 4.34 -15.88
C GLN A 30 -7.90 4.66 -16.76
N TYR A 31 -6.87 5.29 -16.20
CA TYR A 31 -5.73 5.83 -16.96
C TYR A 31 -4.36 5.40 -16.42
N GLY A 32 -4.33 4.47 -15.45
CA GLY A 32 -3.08 3.91 -14.95
C GLY A 32 -2.20 4.89 -14.15
N SER A 33 -2.74 6.01 -13.67
CA SER A 33 -1.99 7.02 -12.91
C SER A 33 -1.71 6.64 -11.45
N GLY A 34 -1.76 5.35 -11.11
CA GLY A 34 -1.50 4.84 -9.77
C GLY A 34 -0.02 4.49 -9.59
N ILE A 35 0.56 4.86 -8.45
CA ILE A 35 1.86 4.36 -8.01
C ILE A 35 1.69 3.34 -6.87
N PHE A 36 2.62 2.41 -6.75
CA PHE A 36 2.62 1.41 -5.67
C PHE A 36 4.06 1.04 -5.27
N GLU A 37 4.17 0.38 -4.12
CA GLU A 37 5.43 -0.22 -3.66
C GLU A 37 5.21 -1.67 -3.23
N GLY A 38 6.23 -2.49 -3.45
CA GLY A 38 6.28 -3.86 -2.95
C GLY A 38 7.25 -3.92 -1.78
N ILE A 39 6.75 -4.07 -0.56
CA ILE A 39 7.55 -4.12 0.67
C ILE A 39 7.40 -5.49 1.31
N ARG A 40 8.49 -6.06 1.83
CA ARG A 40 8.48 -7.33 2.54
C ARG A 40 8.83 -7.14 4.02
N ALA A 41 8.11 -7.90 4.86
CA ALA A 41 8.45 -8.09 6.26
C ALA A 41 8.86 -9.55 6.48
N TYR A 42 9.89 -9.76 7.31
CA TYR A 42 10.42 -11.07 7.63
C TYR A 42 10.33 -11.31 9.13
N LYS A 43 10.04 -12.56 9.53
CA LYS A 43 10.09 -12.95 10.94
C LYS A 43 11.55 -12.99 11.40
N THR A 44 11.83 -12.37 12.54
CA THR A 44 13.13 -12.40 13.22
C THR A 44 12.93 -12.84 14.67
N ASN A 45 14.02 -13.05 15.41
CA ASN A 45 13.96 -13.40 16.83
C ASN A 45 13.32 -12.29 17.70
N SER A 46 13.27 -11.05 17.20
CA SER A 46 12.68 -9.90 17.90
C SER A 46 11.32 -9.48 17.31
N GLY A 47 10.69 -10.33 16.50
CA GLY A 47 9.41 -10.04 15.83
C GLY A 47 9.58 -9.78 14.33
N ALA A 48 8.55 -9.24 13.69
CA ALA A 48 8.58 -8.92 12.26
C ALA A 48 9.45 -7.69 12.00
N ALA A 49 10.37 -7.79 11.03
CA ALA A 49 11.21 -6.69 10.59
C ALA A 49 10.92 -6.36 9.12
N VAL A 50 10.67 -5.07 8.84
CA VAL A 50 10.45 -4.57 7.48
C VAL A 50 11.80 -4.31 6.81
N PHE A 51 12.05 -4.95 5.67
CA PHE A 51 13.32 -4.82 4.98
C PHE A 51 13.41 -3.48 4.24
N ARG A 52 14.45 -2.69 4.54
CA ARG A 52 14.79 -1.41 3.86
C ARG A 52 13.62 -0.43 3.71
N LEU A 53 12.76 -0.30 4.73
CA LEU A 53 11.56 0.55 4.69
C LEU A 53 11.83 1.97 4.17
N LYS A 54 12.88 2.63 4.68
CA LYS A 54 13.22 4.01 4.28
C LYS A 54 13.51 4.14 2.78
N ASP A 55 14.15 3.12 2.17
CA ASP A 55 14.47 3.15 0.74
C ASP A 55 13.22 2.94 -0.13
N HIS A 56 12.31 2.06 0.30
CA HIS A 56 11.01 1.88 -0.36
C HIS A 56 10.18 3.16 -0.32
N VAL A 57 10.08 3.82 0.84
CA VAL A 57 9.36 5.09 0.97
C VAL A 57 10.00 6.19 0.11
N LYS A 58 11.34 6.27 0.09
CA LYS A 58 12.05 7.22 -0.77
C LYS A 58 11.75 7.00 -2.25
N ARG A 59 11.71 5.73 -2.71
CA ARG A 59 11.36 5.40 -4.10
C ARG A 59 9.90 5.73 -4.42
N PHE A 60 8.97 5.43 -3.52
CA PHE A 60 7.56 5.78 -3.65
C PHE A 60 7.38 7.30 -3.86
N LEU A 61 7.99 8.11 -2.99
CA LEU A 61 7.90 9.57 -3.05
C LEU A 61 8.59 10.18 -4.27
N ARG A 62 9.66 9.56 -4.77
CA ARG A 62 10.28 9.97 -6.02
C ARG A 62 9.34 9.69 -7.20
N ASN A 63 8.81 8.47 -7.29
CA ASN A 63 7.91 8.09 -8.37
C ASN A 63 6.60 8.89 -8.36
N SER A 64 6.14 9.36 -7.19
CA SER A 64 4.95 10.22 -7.11
C SER A 64 5.15 11.60 -7.74
N GLN A 65 6.40 12.04 -7.92
CA GLN A 65 6.72 13.32 -8.58
C GLN A 65 6.78 13.17 -10.10
N ASP A 66 6.95 11.94 -10.61
CA ASP A 66 7.10 11.64 -12.03
C ASP A 66 5.78 11.24 -12.70
N ILE A 67 4.68 11.11 -11.92
CA ILE A 67 3.38 10.71 -12.44
C ILE A 67 2.53 11.98 -12.73
N LEU A 68 2.28 12.22 -14.01
CA LEU A 68 1.65 13.42 -14.60
C LEU A 68 2.48 14.72 -14.49
#